data_AF-A0A073K7L7-F1
#
_entry.id   AF-A0A073K7L7-F1
#
_cell.length_a   1.000
_cell.length_b   1.000
_cell.length_c   1.000
_cell.angle_alpha   90.00
_cell.angle_beta   90.00
_cell.angle_gamma   90.00
#
_symmetry.space_group_name_H-M   'P 1'
#
loop_
_entity.id
_entity.type
_entity.pdbx_description
1 polymer ?
#
loop_
_entity_poly.entity_id
_entity_poly.type
_entity_poly.pdbx_seq_one_letter_code
_entity_poly.pdbx_strand_id
1 'polypeptide(L)' 'MHKNFRILMKITPPLSILFILIGLTMGVLGALDHNVKTITASLLIITQSVLAIIYTKSFKKIWGK' A
#
# COMPACT_ATOMS: atom_id res chain seq x y z
N MET A 1 5.46 -20.87 10.13
CA MET A 1 4.73 -19.90 9.28
C MET A 1 4.10 -20.64 8.10
N HIS A 2 2.78 -20.58 7.89
CA HIS A 2 2.10 -21.33 6.82
C HIS A 2 2.60 -20.92 5.42
N LYS A 3 2.71 -21.86 4.48
CA LYS A 3 3.29 -21.63 3.14
C LYS A 3 2.58 -20.48 2.40
N ASN A 4 1.25 -20.41 2.50
CA ASN A 4 0.44 -19.35 1.89
C ASN A 4 0.74 -17.97 2.49
N PHE A 5 0.97 -17.90 3.80
CA PHE A 5 1.26 -16.65 4.49
C PHE A 5 2.66 -16.11 4.12
N ARG A 6 3.62 -17.01 3.88
CA ARG A 6 4.96 -16.65 3.38
C ARG A 6 4.92 -16.11 1.95
N ILE A 7 4.06 -16.67 1.11
CA ILE A 7 3.81 -16.17 -0.25
C ILE A 7 3.15 -14.79 -0.17
N LEU A 8 2.12 -14.64 0.68
CA LEU A 8 1.42 -13.37 0.89
C LEU A 8 2.41 -12.25 1.27
N MET A 9 3.28 -12.46 2.26
CA MET A 9 4.30 -11.47 2.63
C MET A 9 5.33 -11.16 1.55
N LYS A 10 5.57 -12.06 0.60
CA LYS A 10 6.45 -11.78 -0.54
C LYS A 10 5.76 -10.89 -1.58
N ILE A 11 4.45 -11.06 -1.78
CA ILE A 11 3.68 -10.30 -2.77
C ILE A 11 3.13 -8.97 -2.24
N THR A 12 2.95 -8.83 -0.91
CA THR A 12 2.42 -7.59 -0.32
C THR A 12 3.29 -6.37 -0.64
N PRO A 13 4.64 -6.39 -0.50
CA PRO A 13 5.47 -5.20 -0.79
C PRO A 13 5.37 -4.70 -2.23
N PRO A 14 5.54 -5.53 -3.29
CA PRO A 14 5.41 -5.04 -4.67
C PRO A 14 3.97 -4.57 -4.98
N LEU A 15 2.96 -5.24 -4.42
CA LEU A 15 1.56 -4.82 -4.59
C LEU A 15 1.29 -3.45 -3.94
N SER A 16 1.84 -3.20 -2.75
CA SER A 16 1.74 -1.89 -2.09
C SER A 16 2.42 -0.77 -2.88
N ILE A 17 3.56 -1.03 -3.53
CA ILE A 17 4.21 -0.05 -4.41
C ILE A 17 3.29 0.32 -5.58
N LEU A 18 2.63 -0.66 -6.18
CA LEU A 18 1.67 -0.44 -7.26
C LEU A 18 0.47 0.41 -6.79
N PHE A 19 -0.07 0.13 -5.60
CA PHE A 19 -1.14 0.95 -5.03
C PHE A 19 -0.70 2.38 -4.69
N ILE A 20 0.54 2.60 -4.25
CA ILE A 20 1.09 3.96 -4.05
C ILE A 20 1.13 4.71 -5.38
N LEU A 21 1.57 4.06 -6.46
CA LEU A 21 1.61 4.67 -7.78
C LEU A 21 0.20 5.06 -8.26
N ILE A 22 -0.77 4.16 -8.12
CA ILE A 22 -2.18 4.42 -8.45
C ILE A 22 -2.71 5.58 -7.60
N GLY A 23 -2.49 5.54 -6.29
CA GLY A 23 -2.86 6.63 -5.40
C GLY A 23 -2.27 7.96 -5.84
N LEU A 24 -0.98 8.01 -6.19
CA LEU A 24 -0.35 9.24 -6.66
C LEU A 24 -1.03 9.77 -7.94
N THR A 25 -1.29 8.91 -8.91
CA THR A 25 -1.97 9.32 -10.16
C THR A 25 -3.40 9.81 -9.92
N MET A 26 -4.16 9.12 -9.07
CA MET A 26 -5.49 9.55 -8.66
C MET A 26 -5.47 10.87 -7.89
N GLY A 27 -4.47 11.08 -7.04
CA GLY A 27 -4.30 12.32 -6.29
C GLY A 27 -4.06 13.52 -7.21
N VAL A 28 -3.20 13.36 -8.22
CA VAL A 28 -2.93 14.39 -9.23
C VAL A 28 -4.18 14.69 -10.06
N LEU A 29 -4.88 13.65 -10.55
CA LEU A 29 -6.14 13.80 -11.29
C LEU A 29 -7.21 14.49 -10.43
N GLY A 30 -7.36 14.05 -9.17
CA GLY A 30 -8.30 14.65 -8.23
C GLY A 30 -7.99 16.11 -7.94
N ALA A 31 -6.72 16.49 -7.84
CA ALA A 31 -6.30 17.88 -7.66
C ALA A 31 -6.60 18.72 -8.91
N LEU A 32 -6.34 18.19 -10.10
CA LEU A 32 -6.63 18.87 -11.37
C LEU A 32 -8.15 19.13 -11.53
N ASP A 33 -8.97 18.13 -11.20
CA ASP A 33 -10.43 18.21 -11.29
C ASP A 33 -11.08 18.88 -10.06
N HIS A 34 -10.29 19.41 -9.12
CA HIS A 34 -10.77 19.98 -7.85
C HIS A 34 -11.71 19.03 -7.07
N ASN A 35 -11.52 17.73 -7.27
CA ASN A 35 -12.36 16.67 -6.73
C ASN A 35 -11.78 16.15 -5.41
N VAL A 36 -12.19 16.81 -4.33
CA VAL A 36 -11.75 16.50 -2.95
C VAL A 36 -12.00 15.04 -2.57
N LYS A 37 -13.05 14.39 -3.11
CA LYS A 37 -13.33 12.97 -2.83
C LYS A 37 -12.24 12.08 -3.41
N THR A 38 -11.84 12.31 -4.66
CA THR A 38 -10.77 11.57 -5.33
C THR A 38 -9.42 11.80 -4.65
N ILE A 39 -9.13 13.04 -4.24
CA ILE A 39 -7.91 13.36 -3.46
C ILE A 39 -7.90 12.58 -2.15
N THR A 40 -9.00 12.60 -1.40
CA THR A 40 -9.10 11.89 -0.11
C THR A 40 -8.95 10.37 -0.28
N ALA A 41 -9.61 9.80 -1.30
CA ALA A 41 -9.48 8.38 -1.63
C ALA A 41 -8.03 8.00 -1.97
N SER A 42 -7.34 8.85 -2.74
CA SER A 42 -5.94 8.64 -3.07
C SER A 42 -5.03 8.62 -1.84
N LEU A 43 -5.26 9.54 -0.90
CA LEU A 43 -4.51 9.64 0.33
C LEU A 43 -4.70 8.40 1.21
N LEU A 44 -5.94 7.88 1.27
CA LEU A 44 -6.25 6.64 1.97
C LEU A 44 -5.53 5.44 1.34
N ILE A 45 -5.55 5.32 0.01
CA ILE A 45 -4.87 4.23 -0.71
C ILE A 45 -3.36 4.25 -0.42
N ILE A 46 -2.73 5.42 -0.49
CA ILE A 46 -1.31 5.58 -0.19
C ILE A 46 -1.02 5.20 1.27
N THR A 47 -1.83 5.71 2.21
CA THR A 47 -1.65 5.45 3.64
C THR A 47 -1.77 3.95 3.96
N GLN A 48 -2.78 3.27 3.43
CA GLN A 48 -2.95 1.82 3.62
C GLN A 48 -1.79 1.02 3.02
N SER A 49 -1.27 1.47 1.88
CA SER A 49 -0.14 0.81 1.21
C SER A 49 1.16 0.96 2.00
N VAL A 50 1.43 2.14 2.55
CA VAL A 50 2.58 2.37 3.44
C VAL A 50 2.46 1.53 4.70
N LEU A 51 1.28 1.48 5.32
CA LEU A 51 1.01 0.63 6.48
C LEU A 51 1.25 -0.84 6.16
N ALA A 52 0.77 -1.35 5.02
CA ALA A 52 0.98 -2.74 4.62
C ALA A 52 2.48 -3.09 4.45
N ILE A 53 3.29 -2.16 3.94
CA ILE A 53 4.75 -2.32 3.85
C ILE A 53 5.37 -2.39 5.24
N ILE A 54 5.00 -1.46 6.14
CA ILE A 54 5.50 -1.41 7.51
C ILE A 54 5.14 -2.71 8.24
N TYR A 55 3.90 -3.16 8.15
CA TYR A 55 3.46 -4.42 8.74
C TYR A 55 4.25 -5.59 8.19
N THR A 56 4.44 -5.69 6.87
CA THR A 56 5.22 -6.77 6.27
C THR A 56 6.67 -6.78 6.78
N LYS A 57 7.29 -5.61 6.91
CA LYS A 57 8.66 -5.48 7.46
C LYS A 57 8.71 -5.87 8.94
N SER A 58 7.79 -5.35 9.75
CA SER A 58 7.70 -5.67 11.19
C SER A 58 7.42 -7.15 11.43
N PHE A 59 6.52 -7.75 10.66
CA PHE A 59 6.22 -9.17 10.76
C PHE A 59 7.41 -10.03 10.35
N LYS A 60 8.11 -9.67 9.26
CA LYS A 60 9.36 -10.34 8.86
C LYS A 60 10.46 -10.18 9.93
N LYS A 61 10.50 -9.08 10.66
CA LYS A 61 11.47 -8.89 11.77
C LYS A 61 11.14 -9.74 13.00
N ILE A 62 9.86 -9.91 13.33
CA ILE A 62 9.41 -10.66 14.52
C ILE A 62 9.40 -12.18 14.25
N TRP A 63 8.96 -12.59 13.06
CA TRP A 63 8.70 -14.00 12.71
C TRP A 63 9.66 -14.56 11.65
N GLY A 64 10.65 -13.79 11.20
CA GLY A 64 11.61 -14.19 10.17
C GLY A 64 12.89 -14.84 10.69
N LYS A 65 12.94 -15.25 11.96
CA LYS A 65 13.88 -16.28 12.43
C LYS A 65 13.34 -17.65 12.04
#